data_AF-A0A6B2DPF1-F1
#
_entry.id   AF-A0A6B2DPF1-F1
#
_cell.length_a   1.000
_cell.length_b   1.000
_cell.length_c   1.000
_cell.angle_alpha   90.00
_cell.angle_beta   90.00
_cell.angle_gamma   90.00
#
_symmetry.space_group_name_H-M   'P 1'
#
loop_
_entity.id
_entity.type
_entity.pdbx_description
1 polymer ?
#
loop_
_entity_poly.entity_id
_entity_poly.type
_entity_poly.pdbx_seq_one_letter_code
_entity_poly.pdbx_strand_id
1 'polypeptide(L)' 'METISQPIPATPEKLDDGESFATLLARWARVLGDETAVTYLDHRTAADGRAVTLTWRALDERVDAVAARL' A
#
# COMPACT_ATOMS: atom_id res chain seq x y z
N MET A 1 23.94 8.70 13.52
CA MET A 1 22.50 8.77 13.21
C MET A 1 22.07 7.36 12.90
N GLU A 2 21.63 6.61 13.93
CA GLU A 2 21.12 5.25 13.73
C GLU A 2 19.71 5.36 13.20
N THR A 3 19.52 5.05 11.91
CA THR A 3 18.19 4.77 11.37
C THR A 3 17.71 3.50 12.04
N ILE A 4 16.88 3.65 13.07
CA ILE A 4 16.14 2.53 13.64
C ILE A 4 15.04 2.18 12.63
N SER A 5 15.42 1.56 11.51
CA SER A 5 14.51 0.66 10.82
C SER A 5 14.35 -0.53 11.75
N GLN A 6 13.44 -0.43 12.72
CA GLN A 6 12.92 -1.65 13.32
C GLN A 6 12.30 -2.42 12.14
N PRO A 7 12.73 -3.65 11.86
CA PRO A 7 11.93 -4.52 11.03
C PRO A 7 10.55 -4.50 11.66
N ILE A 8 9.49 -4.23 10.89
CA ILE A 8 8.16 -4.60 11.34
C ILE A 8 8.32 -6.04 11.81
N PRO A 9 8.02 -6.39 13.09
CA PRO A 9 8.26 -7.72 13.59
C PRO A 9 7.49 -8.66 12.67
N ALA A 10 8.23 -9.26 11.74
CA ALA A 10 7.82 -10.42 11.01
C ALA A 10 7.94 -11.56 12.03
N THR A 11 7.08 -11.55 13.05
CA THR A 11 6.25 -12.73 13.16
C THR A 11 5.51 -12.78 11.82
N PRO A 12 5.85 -13.70 10.90
CA PRO A 12 4.78 -14.20 10.07
C PRO A 12 3.77 -14.73 11.10
N GLU A 13 2.79 -13.89 11.48
CA GLU A 13 1.46 -14.42 11.67
C GLU A 13 1.31 -15.33 10.46
N LYS A 14 1.22 -16.64 10.71
CA LYS A 14 1.08 -17.65 9.66
C LYS A 14 0.16 -17.03 8.62
N LEU A 15 0.71 -16.62 7.47
CA LEU A 15 -0.12 -16.28 6.34
C LEU A 15 -0.79 -17.61 6.10
N ASP A 16 -2.07 -17.71 6.44
CA ASP A 16 -2.79 -18.96 6.21
C ASP A 16 -2.53 -19.34 4.75
N ASP A 17 -2.06 -20.57 4.52
CA ASP A 17 -1.69 -21.05 3.20
C ASP A 17 -2.89 -20.79 2.25
N GLY A 18 -2.84 -19.68 1.50
CA GLY A 18 -3.99 -19.19 0.73
C GLY A 18 -4.24 -17.67 0.71
N GLU A 19 -3.57 -16.83 1.51
CA GLU A 19 -3.75 -15.37 1.40
C GLU A 19 -3.21 -14.83 0.06
N SER A 20 -4.13 -14.40 -0.82
CA SER A 20 -3.78 -13.73 -2.06
C SER A 20 -3.34 -12.28 -1.80
N PHE A 21 -2.63 -11.68 -2.76
CA PHE A 21 -2.26 -10.26 -2.67
C PHE A 21 -3.50 -9.36 -2.53
N ALA A 22 -4.60 -9.68 -3.22
CA ALA A 22 -5.87 -8.96 -3.09
C ALA A 22 -6.46 -9.07 -1.67
N THR A 23 -6.38 -10.25 -1.05
CA THR A 23 -6.81 -10.46 0.35
C THR A 23 -5.98 -9.60 1.32
N LEU A 24 -4.68 -9.47 1.05
CA LEU A 24 -3.78 -8.63 1.86
C LEU A 24 -4.06 -7.13 1.68
N LEU A 25 -4.44 -6.65 0.49
CA LEU A 25 -4.83 -5.26 0.26
C LEU A 25 -6.04 -4.88 1.11
N ALA A 26 -7.10 -5.69 1.07
CA ALA A 26 -8.32 -5.48 1.86
C ALA A 26 -8.03 -5.55 3.38
N ARG A 27 -7.06 -6.38 3.79
CA ARG A 27 -6.59 -6.41 5.18
C ARG A 27 -5.95 -5.08 5.59
N TRP A 28 -5.01 -4.57 4.80
CA TRP A 28 -4.30 -3.34 5.14
C TRP A 28 -5.17 -2.08 5.01
N ALA A 29 -6.13 -2.05 4.08
CA ALA A 29 -7.14 -1.00 4.00
C ALA A 29 -7.97 -0.86 5.28
N ARG A 30 -8.22 -1.98 5.98
CA ARG A 30 -8.94 -1.97 7.27
C ARG A 30 -8.05 -1.58 8.45
N VAL A 31 -6.82 -2.08 8.50
CA VAL A 31 -5.92 -1.89 9.66
C VAL A 31 -5.19 -0.54 9.61
N LEU A 32 -4.79 -0.10 8.41
CA LEU A 32 -3.93 1.07 8.18
C LEU A 32 -4.54 2.03 7.15
N GLY A 33 -5.88 2.11 7.10
CA GLY A 33 -6.60 2.72 5.96
C GLY A 33 -6.18 4.13 5.57
N ASP A 34 -5.78 4.95 6.54
CA ASP A 34 -5.37 6.34 6.32
C ASP A 34 -3.84 6.51 6.21
N GLU A 35 -3.07 5.45 6.48
CA GLU A 35 -1.62 5.44 6.33
C GLU A 35 -1.20 5.33 4.87
N THR A 36 -0.01 5.85 4.56
CA THR A 36 0.56 5.82 3.21
C THR A 36 0.85 4.38 2.77
N ALA A 37 0.29 3.97 1.63
CA ALA A 37 0.58 2.69 0.99
C ALA A 37 1.64 2.84 -0.11
N VAL A 38 1.42 3.79 -1.04
CA VAL A 38 2.33 4.02 -2.15
C VAL A 38 2.45 5.50 -2.47
N THR A 39 3.67 5.93 -2.80
CA THR A 39 3.95 7.27 -3.33
C THR A 39 4.66 7.12 -4.67
N TYR A 40 4.07 7.70 -5.71
CA TYR A 40 4.67 7.87 -7.03
C TYR A 40 5.22 9.29 -7.17
N LEU A 41 6.45 9.43 -7.67
CA LEU A 41 7.04 10.73 -8.00
C LEU A 41 6.86 10.99 -9.51
N ASP A 42 6.00 11.97 -9.82
CA ASP A 42 5.67 12.38 -11.18
C ASP A 42 6.64 13.45 -11.69
N HIS A 43 7.62 13.06 -12.51
CA HIS A 43 8.61 13.98 -13.10
C HIS A 43 8.18 14.56 -14.47
N ARG A 44 6.96 14.32 -14.94
CA ARG A 44 6.55 14.74 -16.29
C ARG A 44 6.49 16.26 -16.46
N THR A 45 6.22 16.99 -15.38
CA THR A 45 6.01 18.46 -15.41
C THR A 45 7.03 19.25 -14.59
N ALA A 46 7.88 18.58 -13.81
CA ALA A 46 8.87 19.23 -12.95
C ALA A 46 10.07 18.29 -12.73
N ALA A 47 11.28 18.85 -12.81
CA ALA A 47 12.53 18.11 -12.58
C ALA A 47 12.58 17.49 -11.17
N ASP A 48 12.10 18.24 -10.16
CA ASP A 48 12.11 17.79 -8.76
C ASP A 48 11.04 16.73 -8.46
N GLY A 49 10.12 16.47 -9.39
CA GLY A 49 9.04 15.50 -9.25
C GLY A 49 7.92 15.99 -8.34
N ARG A 50 6.68 15.65 -8.69
CA ARG A 50 5.51 15.89 -7.85
C ARG A 50 5.07 14.59 -7.19
N ALA A 51 5.04 14.55 -5.86
CA ALA A 51 4.55 13.39 -5.13
C ALA A 51 3.04 13.19 -5.32
N VAL A 52 2.66 11.94 -5.64
CA VAL A 52 1.29 11.45 -5.70
C VAL A 52 1.19 10.26 -4.76
N THR A 53 0.45 10.43 -3.67
CA THR A 53 0.36 9.43 -2.60
C THR A 53 -1.04 8.83 -2.54
N LEU A 54 -1.11 7.52 -2.33
CA LEU A 54 -2.34 6.80 -2.00
C LEU A 54 -2.22 6.21 -0.60
N THR A 55 -3.30 6.32 0.17
CA THR A 55 -3.46 5.56 1.40
C THR A 55 -3.82 4.11 1.10
N TRP A 56 -3.72 3.22 2.09
CA TRP A 56 -4.14 1.81 1.93
C TRP A 56 -5.60 1.69 1.50
N ARG A 57 -6.51 2.49 2.09
CA ARG A 57 -7.93 2.53 1.68
C ARG A 57 -8.09 3.00 0.24
N ALA A 58 -7.40 4.08 -0.14
CA ALA A 58 -7.52 4.66 -1.47
C ALA A 58 -6.92 3.76 -2.58
N LEU A 59 -5.97 2.90 -2.24
CA LEU A 59 -5.42 1.90 -3.14
C LEU A 59 -6.40 0.74 -3.35
N ASP A 60 -6.95 0.19 -2.26
CA ASP A 60 -7.94 -0.90 -2.28
C ASP A 60 -9.19 -0.53 -3.09
N GLU A 61 -9.78 0.65 -2.83
CA GLU A 61 -10.92 1.19 -3.58
C GLU A 61 -10.65 1.29 -5.09
N ARG A 62 -9.41 1.66 -5.48
CA ARG A 62 -9.03 1.77 -6.91
C ARG A 62 -8.87 0.40 -7.54
N VAL A 63 -8.30 -0.57 -6.82
CA VAL A 63 -8.15 -1.94 -7.31
C VAL A 63 -9.54 -2.56 -7.52
N ASP A 64 -10.46 -2.40 -6.57
CA ASP A 64 -11.85 -2.85 -6.69
C ASP A 64 -12.56 -2.20 -7.88
N ALA A 65 -12.39 -0.89 -8.07
CA ALA A 65 -12.99 -0.19 -9.20
C ALA A 65 -12.47 -0.68 -10.56
N VAL A 66 -11.19 -1.04 -10.66
CA VAL A 66 -10.61 -1.65 -11.86
C VAL A 66 -11.14 -3.07 -12.06
N ALA A 67 -11.15 -3.89 -11.00
CA ALA A 67 -11.62 -5.27 -11.05
C ALA A 67 -13.11 -5.36 -11.46
N ALA A 68 -13.96 -4.44 -10.98
CA ALA A 68 -15.38 -4.39 -11.34
C ALA A 68 -15.64 -3.98 -12.80
N ARG A 69 -14.63 -3.43 -13.49
CA ARG A 69 -14.73 -3.00 -14.90
C ARG A 69 -14.22 -4.06 -15.88
N LEU A 70 -13.49 -5.06 -15.41
CA LEU A 70 -12.93 -6.16 -16.19
C LEU A 70 -13.92 -7.33 -16.28
#